data_AF-A0A7J2MVA7-F1
#
_entry.id   AF-A0A7J2MVA7-F1
#
_cell.length_a   1.000
_cell.length_b   1.000
_cell.length_c   1.000
_cell.angle_alpha   90.00
_cell.angle_beta   90.00
_cell.angle_gamma   90.00
#
_symmetry.space_group_name_H-M   'P 1'
#
loop_
_entity.id
_entity.type
_entity.pdbx_description
1 polymer ?
#
loop_
_entity_poly.entity_id
_entity_poly.type
_entity_poly.pdbx_seq_one_letter_code
_entity_poly.pdbx_strand_id
1 'polypeptide(L)'
;MPKYVIKKDGRKEEFIPEKIVVSAVKSGASIDKAREIAKKIEEIDKEEIETKEIRDIVLKELNKINPSLPKKWLAYDEQIKRLYKHYKHGLYE
;
A
#
# COMPACT_ATOMS: atom_id res chain seq x y z
N MET A 1 7.67 9.82 -10.47
CA MET A 1 7.47 9.30 -9.10
C MET A 1 6.78 10.33 -8.25
N PRO A 2 5.62 9.97 -7.68
CA PRO A 2 4.99 10.77 -6.64
C PRO A 2 5.98 11.11 -5.54
N LYS A 3 6.05 12.39 -5.16
CA LYS A 3 6.83 12.79 -3.99
C LYS A 3 6.06 12.53 -2.71
N TYR A 4 4.73 12.65 -2.77
CA TYR A 4 3.88 12.57 -1.59
C TYR A 4 2.65 11.70 -1.77
N VAL A 5 2.21 11.11 -0.66
CA VAL A 5 0.94 10.40 -0.54
C VAL A 5 -0.02 11.20 0.32
N ILE A 6 -1.22 11.45 -0.22
CA ILE A 6 -2.32 12.07 0.51
C ILE A 6 -3.14 10.97 1.20
N LYS A 7 -3.25 11.06 2.53
CA LYS A 7 -4.04 10.14 3.37
C LYS A 7 -5.52 10.49 3.29
N LYS A 8 -6.38 9.58 3.77
CA LYS A 8 -7.84 9.78 3.80
C LYS A 8 -8.27 11.02 4.60
N ASP A 9 -7.50 11.40 5.62
CA ASP A 9 -7.73 12.57 6.46
C ASP A 9 -7.07 13.86 5.91
N GLY A 10 -6.52 13.81 4.69
CA GLY A 10 -5.84 14.94 4.05
C GLY A 10 -4.38 15.13 4.49
N ARG A 11 -3.86 14.34 5.45
CA ARG A 11 -2.44 14.41 5.81
C ARG A 11 -1.56 14.02 4.63
N LYS A 12 -0.39 14.64 4.55
CA LYS A 12 0.62 14.41 3.52
C LYS A 12 1.81 13.68 4.12
N GLU A 13 2.24 12.59 3.48
CA GLU A 13 3.45 11.84 3.84
C GLU A 13 4.37 11.68 2.64
N GLU A 14 5.67 11.45 2.85
CA GLU A 14 6.57 11.09 1.75
C GLU A 14 6.15 9.75 1.12
N PHE A 15 6.19 9.71 -0.21
CA PHE A 15 5.98 8.49 -0.95
C PHE A 15 7.17 7.56 -0.73
N ILE A 16 6.90 6.37 -0.20
CA ILE A 16 7.92 5.34 0.02
C ILE A 16 7.45 4.07 -0.70
N PRO A 17 8.10 3.68 -1.82
CA PRO A 17 7.70 2.51 -2.62
C PRO A 17 7.74 1.21 -1.82
N GLU A 18 8.68 1.10 -0.86
CA GLU A 18 8.85 -0.08 -0.01
C GLU A 18 7.60 -0.39 0.84
N LYS A 19 6.79 0.63 1.19
CA LYS A 19 5.49 0.39 1.86
C LYS A 19 4.56 -0.47 1.00
N ILE A 20 4.58 -0.27 -0.32
CA ILE A 20 3.79 -1.06 -1.29
C ILE A 20 4.37 -2.47 -1.37
N VAL A 21 5.69 -2.61 -1.55
CA VAL A 21 6.38 -3.90 -1.67
C VAL A 21 6.11 -4.77 -0.43
N VAL A 22 6.37 -4.24 0.77
CA VAL A 22 6.15 -4.96 2.03
C VAL A 22 4.70 -5.38 2.20
N SER A 23 3.74 -4.50 1.87
CA SER A 23 2.31 -4.83 1.97
C SER A 23 1.91 -5.97 1.02
N ALA A 24 2.41 -5.96 -0.22
CA ALA A 24 2.10 -6.99 -1.21
C ALA A 24 2.74 -8.34 -0.83
N VAL A 25 3.99 -8.35 -0.39
CA VAL A 25 4.69 -9.57 0.06
C VAL A 25 4.01 -10.18 1.28
N LYS A 26 3.69 -9.38 2.29
CA LYS A 26 2.95 -9.86 3.48
C LYS A 26 1.55 -10.38 3.17
N SER A 27 1.01 -10.02 2.00
CA SER A 27 -0.27 -10.52 1.48
C SER A 27 -0.13 -11.78 0.61
N GLY A 28 1.10 -12.26 0.41
CA GLY A 28 1.42 -13.49 -0.32
C GLY A 28 1.83 -13.30 -1.78
N ALA A 29 2.09 -12.06 -2.24
CA ALA A 29 2.71 -11.85 -3.54
C ALA A 29 4.21 -12.23 -3.50
N SER A 30 4.77 -12.68 -4.61
CA SER A 30 6.22 -12.83 -4.73
C SER A 30 6.91 -11.47 -4.70
N ILE A 31 8.16 -11.44 -4.26
CA ILE A 31 8.95 -10.20 -4.17
C ILE A 31 9.07 -9.50 -5.52
N ASP A 32 9.26 -10.25 -6.61
CA ASP A 32 9.41 -9.67 -7.95
C ASP A 32 8.11 -8.99 -8.41
N LYS A 33 6.96 -9.63 -8.19
CA LYS A 33 5.66 -9.04 -8.50
C LYS A 33 5.32 -7.85 -7.61
N ALA A 34 5.71 -7.89 -6.34
CA ALA A 34 5.55 -6.75 -5.44
C ALA A 34 6.38 -5.53 -5.91
N ARG A 35 7.62 -5.75 -6.36
CA ARG A 35 8.48 -4.70 -6.95
C ARG A 35 7.94 -4.16 -8.27
N GLU A 36 7.42 -5.02 -9.15
CA GLU A 36 6.76 -4.58 -10.39
C GLU A 36 5.57 -3.64 -10.10
N ILE A 37 4.73 -3.96 -9.10
CA ILE A 37 3.60 -3.12 -8.70
C ILE A 37 4.08 -1.78 -8.15
N ALA A 38 5.09 -1.79 -7.28
CA ALA A 38 5.65 -0.56 -6.72
C ALA A 38 6.24 0.34 -7.82
N LYS A 39 7.04 -0.22 -8.72
CA LYS A 39 7.63 0.50 -9.86
C LYS A 39 6.57 1.13 -10.76
N LYS A 40 5.47 0.42 -11.02
CA LYS A 40 4.35 0.96 -11.80
C LYS A 40 3.74 2.22 -11.16
N ILE A 41 3.69 2.27 -9.84
CA ILE A 41 3.18 3.43 -9.11
C ILE A 41 4.24 4.55 -9.06
N GLU A 42 5.52 4.21 -9.01
CA GLU A 42 6.63 5.17 -9.13
C GLU A 42 6.69 5.84 -10.51
N GLU A 43 6.29 5.15 -11.56
CA GLU A 43 6.27 5.70 -12.92
C GLU A 43 5.12 6.70 -13.16
N ILE A 44 4.21 6.87 -12.18
CA ILE A 44 3.15 7.88 -12.27
C ILE A 44 3.77 9.27 -12.18
N ASP A 45 3.50 10.08 -13.22
CA ASP A 45 3.93 11.48 -13.31
C ASP A 45 2.92 12.41 -12.61
N LYS A 46 2.96 12.37 -11.27
CA LYS A 46 2.21 13.25 -10.38
C LYS A 46 3.12 13.66 -9.23
N GLU A 47 2.97 14.88 -8.71
CA GLU A 47 3.67 15.29 -7.49
C GLU A 47 3.07 14.62 -6.24
N GLU A 48 1.74 14.49 -6.22
CA GLU A 48 0.95 13.94 -5.11
C GLU A 48 0.02 12.84 -5.61
N ILE A 49 -0.10 11.75 -4.85
CA ILE A 49 -1.00 10.64 -5.15
C ILE A 49 -1.84 10.28 -3.93
N GLU A 50 -3.13 10.00 -4.14
CA GLU A 50 -3.99 9.59 -3.03
C GLU A 50 -3.71 8.15 -2.61
N THR A 51 -3.82 7.87 -1.30
CA THR A 51 -3.76 6.50 -0.77
C THR A 51 -4.81 5.59 -1.43
N LYS A 52 -5.98 6.15 -1.82
CA LYS A 52 -7.03 5.43 -2.52
C LYS A 52 -6.59 5.00 -3.93
N GLU A 53 -5.96 5.91 -4.68
CA GLU A 53 -5.45 5.61 -6.03
C GLU A 53 -4.38 4.52 -5.99
N ILE A 54 -3.42 4.61 -5.06
CA ILE A 54 -2.42 3.55 -4.83
C ILE A 54 -3.11 2.22 -4.56
N ARG A 55 -4.09 2.19 -3.65
CA ARG A 55 -4.83 0.97 -3.29
C ARG A 55 -5.52 0.34 -4.49
N ASP A 56 -6.20 1.15 -5.30
CA ASP A 56 -6.94 0.67 -6.47
C ASP A 56 -5.99 0.04 -7.51
N ILE A 57 -4.82 0.65 -7.72
CA ILE A 57 -3.77 0.11 -8.60
C ILE A 57 -3.23 -1.21 -8.04
N VAL A 58 -2.87 -1.26 -6.76
CA VAL A 58 -2.34 -2.47 -6.12
C VAL A 58 -3.34 -3.63 -6.24
N LEU A 59 -4.61 -3.40 -5.91
CA LEU A 59 -5.64 -4.44 -6.00
C LEU A 59 -5.85 -4.91 -7.43
N LYS A 60 -5.84 -3.98 -8.41
CA LYS A 60 -5.96 -4.32 -9.84
C LYS A 60 -4.80 -5.20 -10.31
N GLU A 61 -3.56 -4.87 -9.95
CA GLU A 61 -2.40 -5.65 -10.37
C GLU A 61 -2.31 -7.00 -9.63
N LEU A 62 -2.62 -7.04 -8.33
CA LEU A 62 -2.72 -8.30 -7.58
C LEU A 62 -3.76 -9.24 -8.18
N ASN A 63 -4.92 -8.71 -8.61
CA ASN A 63 -5.97 -9.50 -9.24
C ASN A 63 -5.53 -10.14 -10.56
N LYS A 64 -4.69 -9.45 -11.35
CA LYS A 64 -4.12 -10.00 -12.59
C LYS A 64 -3.16 -11.15 -12.32
N ILE A 65 -2.43 -11.10 -11.21
CA ILE A 65 -1.50 -12.16 -10.81
C ILE A 65 -2.28 -13.38 -10.32
N ASN A 66 -3.17 -13.17 -9.35
CA ASN A 66 -4.02 -14.22 -8.78
C ASN A 66 -5.25 -13.58 -8.11
N PRO A 67 -6.48 -13.95 -8.50
CA PRO A 67 -7.72 -13.39 -7.93
C PRO A 67 -7.90 -13.54 -6.40
N SER A 68 -7.12 -14.41 -5.75
CA SER A 68 -7.14 -14.54 -4.28
C SER A 68 -6.29 -13.49 -3.55
N LEU A 69 -5.28 -12.90 -4.20
CA LEU A 69 -4.35 -11.94 -3.58
C LEU A 69 -5.02 -10.63 -3.15
N PRO A 70 -5.95 -10.02 -3.91
CA PRO A 70 -6.65 -8.83 -3.45
C PRO A 70 -7.35 -9.04 -2.10
N LYS A 71 -8.02 -10.19 -1.91
CA LYS A 71 -8.70 -10.51 -0.64
C LYS A 71 -7.70 -10.62 0.52
N LYS A 72 -6.56 -11.28 0.30
CA LYS A 72 -5.49 -11.39 1.29
C LYS A 72 -4.91 -10.03 1.67
N TRP A 73 -4.70 -9.17 0.68
CA TRP A 73 -4.18 -7.81 0.90
C TRP A 73 -5.15 -6.94 1.69
N LEU A 74 -6.45 -7.01 1.37
CA LEU A 74 -7.50 -6.31 2.11
C LEU A 74 -7.55 -6.76 3.58
N ALA A 75 -7.49 -8.07 3.83
CA ALA A 75 -7.47 -8.62 5.19
C ALA A 75 -6.22 -8.17 5.97
N TYR A 76 -5.05 -8.18 5.34
CA TYR A 76 -3.81 -7.68 5.93
C TYR A 76 -3.89 -6.19 6.26
N ASP A 77 -4.35 -5.35 5.32
CA ASP A 77 -4.53 -3.91 5.51
C ASP A 77 -5.50 -3.59 6.66
N GLU A 78 -6.61 -4.33 6.76
CA GLU A 78 -7.56 -4.20 7.88
C GLU A 78 -6.92 -4.59 9.22
N GLN A 79 -6.19 -5.71 9.26
CA GLN A 79 -5.49 -6.15 10.46
C GLN A 79 -4.46 -5.12 10.93
N ILE A 80 -3.64 -4.57 10.02
CA ILE A 80 -2.66 -3.53 10.35
C ILE A 80 -3.35 -2.26 10.86
N LYS A 81 -4.46 -1.84 10.24
CA LYS A 81 -5.23 -0.68 10.73
C LYS A 81 -5.79 -0.92 12.13
N ARG A 82 -6.28 -2.13 12.41
CA ARG A 82 -6.75 -2.50 13.75
C ARG A 82 -5.62 -2.44 14.77
N LEU A 83 -4.46 -2.99 14.45
CA LEU A 83 -3.27 -2.95 15.32
C LEU A 83 -2.81 -1.51 15.55
N TYR A 84 -2.72 -0.70 14.49
CA TYR A 84 -2.35 0.71 14.62
C TYR A 84 -3.31 1.46 15.53
N LYS A 85 -4.63 1.27 15.38
CA LYS A 85 -5.62 1.88 16.29
C LYS A 85 -5.43 1.45 17.74
N HIS A 86 -5.13 0.18 17.99
CA HIS A 86 -4.93 -0.36 19.33
C HIS A 86 -3.66 0.19 20.00
N TYR A 87 -2.55 0.25 19.25
CA TYR A 87 -1.25 0.66 19.77
C TYR A 87 -0.93 2.15 19.61
N LYS A 88 -1.81 2.95 18.98
CA LYS A 88 -1.62 4.39 18.78
C LYS A 88 -1.37 5.15 20.10
N HIS A 89 -1.83 4.61 21.23
CA HIS A 89 -1.69 5.19 22.55
C HIS A 89 -0.64 4.52 23.44
N GLY A 90 0.00 3.42 23.02
CA GLY A 90 0.79 2.57 23.93
C GLY A 90 2.23 2.24 23.50
N LEU A 91 2.74 2.83 22.41
CA LEU A 91 4.10 2.58 21.92
C LEU A 91 5.04 3.78 22.04
N TYR A 92 4.58 4.88 22.66
CA TYR A 92 5.36 6.09 22.97
C TYR A 92 4.88 6.76 24.26
N GLU A 93 4.54 5.96 25.27
CA GLU A 93 4.59 6.40 26.68
C GLU A 93 5.80 5.73 27.34
#